data_AF-A0A0S8A2V3-F1
#
_entry.id   AF-A0A0S8A2V3-F1
#
_cell.length_a   1.000
_cell.length_b   1.000
_cell.length_c   1.000
_cell.angle_alpha   90.00
_cell.angle_beta   90.00
_cell.angle_gamma   90.00
#
_symmetry.space_group_name_H-M   'P 1'
#
loop_
_entity.id
_entity.type
_entity.pdbx_description
1 polymer ?
#
loop_
_entity_poly.entity_id
_entity_poly.type
_entity_poly.pdbx_seq_one_letter_code
_entity_poly.pdbx_strand_id
1 'polypeptide(L)'
;MALDSDIQNADSHLHVEFYLNDQGDYKANPKEFVRIIVPGDKTNVVDQPVREDHKERFPRQYLYWKMQSSDASAIGTPLEKWNTDFPEELNSHQMAELQILKFQTVEQIATATDSQIQRVGMGASGLREKARLYLTKKNKSQSDTELEETRAQLKELREQMAMLMEARKPGRPRKEAEAA
;
A
#
# COMPACT_ATOMS: atom_id res chain seq x y z
N MET A 1 -6.06 17.33 20.52
CA MET A 1 -5.02 17.85 21.41
C MET A 1 -4.15 18.77 20.58
N ALA A 2 -4.15 20.08 20.85
CA ALA A 2 -3.31 21.02 20.11
C ALA A 2 -1.85 20.79 20.54
N LEU A 3 -0.94 20.64 19.57
CA LEU A 3 0.48 20.63 19.87
C LEU A 3 0.88 22.05 20.29
N ASP A 4 1.54 22.15 21.44
CA ASP A 4 1.79 23.38 22.21
C ASP A 4 2.77 24.37 21.52
N SER A 5 3.30 24.01 20.35
CA SER A 5 4.27 24.82 19.59
C SER A 5 3.67 26.00 18.83
N ASP A 6 2.34 26.18 18.84
CA ASP A 6 1.64 27.02 17.86
C ASP A 6 0.79 28.16 18.47
N ILE A 7 0.79 28.32 19.80
CA ILE A 7 -0.14 29.25 20.49
C ILE A 7 0.35 30.72 20.47
N GLN A 8 1.61 30.98 20.08
CA GLN A 8 2.23 32.31 20.12
C GLN A 8 3.01 32.70 18.85
N ASN A 9 3.05 31.86 17.80
CA ASN A 9 3.97 32.07 16.68
C ASN A 9 3.33 32.94 15.58
N ALA A 10 4.09 33.92 15.05
CA ALA A 10 3.66 34.80 13.94
C ALA A 10 3.27 34.00 12.68
N ASP A 11 3.83 32.81 12.56
CA ASP A 11 3.60 31.83 11.51
C ASP A 11 2.17 31.27 11.44
N SER A 12 1.37 31.40 12.52
CA SER A 12 -0.04 30.98 12.56
C SER A 12 -0.95 31.75 11.59
N HIS A 13 -0.55 32.96 11.19
CA HIS A 13 -1.29 33.79 10.24
C HIS A 13 -0.89 33.50 8.79
N LEU A 14 0.11 32.65 8.54
CA LEU A 14 0.58 32.35 7.19
C LEU A 14 -0.26 31.25 6.54
N HIS A 15 -0.57 31.43 5.26
CA HIS A 15 -1.16 30.37 4.46
C HIS A 15 -0.03 29.52 3.87
N VAL A 16 0.14 28.30 4.40
CA VAL A 16 1.21 27.38 3.99
C VAL A 16 0.61 26.16 3.32
N GLU A 17 1.04 25.91 2.09
CA GLU A 17 0.65 24.75 1.29
C GLU A 17 1.89 23.96 0.88
N PHE A 18 1.86 22.66 1.11
CA PHE A 18 2.86 21.74 0.59
C PHE A 18 2.30 21.05 -0.65
N TYR A 19 3.14 20.82 -1.65
CA TYR A 19 2.73 20.15 -2.89
C TYR A 19 3.90 19.43 -3.56
N LEU A 20 3.62 18.40 -4.37
CA LEU A 20 4.61 17.82 -5.28
C LEU A 20 4.64 18.67 -6.54
N ASN A 21 5.81 19.23 -6.86
CA ASN A 21 6.00 19.95 -8.10
C ASN A 21 6.56 19.00 -9.17
N ASP A 22 5.79 18.79 -10.24
CA ASP A 22 6.12 17.97 -11.41
C ASP A 22 6.40 18.81 -12.67
N GLN A 23 6.43 20.14 -12.53
CA GLN A 23 6.59 21.08 -13.64
C GLN A 23 8.07 21.40 -13.91
N GLY A 24 8.41 21.59 -15.19
CA GLY A 24 9.75 22.00 -15.63
C GLY A 24 10.83 20.93 -15.42
N ASP A 25 11.98 21.34 -14.86
CA ASP A 25 13.16 20.49 -14.64
C ASP A 25 12.90 19.33 -13.65
N TYR A 26 11.80 19.37 -12.90
CA TYR A 26 11.44 18.37 -11.88
C TYR A 26 10.49 17.28 -12.39
N LYS A 27 10.17 17.28 -13.69
CA LYS A 27 9.30 16.27 -14.32
C LYS A 27 9.85 14.84 -14.24
N ALA A 28 11.18 14.69 -14.18
CA ALA A 28 11.84 13.39 -14.06
C ALA A 28 11.91 12.87 -12.61
N ASN A 29 11.90 13.77 -11.61
CA ASN A 29 11.96 13.45 -10.19
C ASN A 29 11.13 14.48 -9.42
N PRO A 30 9.86 14.18 -9.11
CA PRO A 30 8.98 15.08 -8.35
C PRO A 30 9.64 15.45 -7.03
N LYS A 31 9.72 16.75 -6.74
CA LYS A 31 10.24 17.25 -5.46
C LYS A 31 9.12 17.88 -4.64
N GLU A 32 9.23 17.73 -3.33
CA GLU A 32 8.35 18.39 -2.37
C GLU A 32 8.66 19.90 -2.40
N PHE A 33 7.64 20.73 -2.61
CA PHE A 33 7.72 22.19 -2.55
C PHE A 33 6.82 22.73 -1.43
N VAL A 34 7.19 23.88 -0.90
CA VAL A 34 6.40 24.64 0.06
C VAL A 34 6.08 26.01 -0.52
N ARG A 35 4.81 26.37 -0.46
CA ARG A 35 4.30 27.70 -0.79
C ARG A 35 3.83 28.38 0.49
N ILE A 36 4.47 29.49 0.85
CA ILE A 36 4.14 30.30 2.01
C ILE A 36 3.61 31.64 1.50
N ILE A 37 2.36 31.96 1.82
CA ILE A 37 1.69 33.21 1.44
C ILE A 37 1.32 33.95 2.71
N VAL A 38 1.64 35.24 2.77
CA VAL A 38 1.14 36.14 3.82
C VAL A 38 -0.25 36.64 3.43
N PRO A 39 -1.32 36.27 4.16
CA PRO A 39 -2.66 36.75 3.85
C PRO A 39 -2.71 38.28 3.98
N GLY A 40 -3.14 38.95 2.91
CA GLY A 40 -3.20 40.42 2.84
C GLY A 40 -2.07 41.06 2.04
N ASP A 41 -1.00 40.34 1.72
CA ASP A 41 0.08 40.81 0.84
C ASP A 41 0.27 39.86 -0.34
N LYS A 42 -0.10 40.33 -1.55
CA LYS A 42 0.02 39.54 -2.78
C LYS A 42 1.44 39.45 -3.32
N THR A 43 2.37 40.26 -2.81
CA THR A 43 3.75 40.33 -3.31
C THR A 43 4.68 39.36 -2.60
N ASN A 44 4.34 38.96 -1.38
CA ASN A 44 5.17 38.10 -0.55
C ASN A 44 4.71 36.64 -0.62
N VAL A 45 5.05 36.00 -1.74
CA VAL A 45 4.83 34.57 -1.98
C VAL A 45 6.19 33.88 -2.06
N VAL A 46 6.49 33.01 -1.10
CA VAL A 46 7.70 32.20 -1.10
C VAL A 46 7.36 30.83 -1.66
N ASP A 47 7.98 30.46 -2.78
CA ASP A 47 7.82 29.15 -3.44
C ASP A 47 9.21 28.52 -3.61
N GLN A 48 9.50 27.49 -2.82
CA GLN A 48 10.83 26.87 -2.77
C GLN A 48 10.75 25.38 -2.41
N PRO A 49 11.77 24.57 -2.75
CA PRO A 49 11.81 23.17 -2.35
C PRO A 49 11.78 23.02 -0.82
N VAL A 50 11.09 21.99 -0.33
CA VAL A 50 10.97 21.71 1.11
C VAL A 50 12.36 21.44 1.70
N ARG A 51 12.65 22.13 2.81
CA ARG A 51 13.83 21.98 3.65
C ARG A 51 13.40 21.47 5.02
N GLU A 52 14.32 20.93 5.80
CA GLU A 52 14.01 20.39 7.12
C GLU A 52 13.41 21.46 8.05
N ASP A 53 13.96 22.68 8.00
CA ASP A 53 13.44 23.85 8.73
C ASP A 53 11.94 24.13 8.46
N HIS A 54 11.45 23.84 7.25
CA HIS A 54 10.03 24.03 6.92
C HIS A 54 9.13 22.98 7.55
N LYS A 55 9.64 21.76 7.75
CA LYS A 55 8.91 20.68 8.43
C LYS A 55 8.83 20.94 9.93
N GLU A 56 9.89 21.50 10.52
CA GLU A 56 9.92 21.90 11.93
C GLU A 56 9.04 23.12 12.21
N ARG A 57 9.00 24.09 11.30
CA ARG A 57 8.14 25.29 11.42
C ARG A 57 6.67 25.01 11.16
N PHE A 58 6.35 24.16 10.19
CA PHE A 58 4.98 23.86 9.76
C PHE A 58 4.64 22.36 9.85
N PRO A 59 4.78 21.75 11.04
CA PRO A 59 4.63 20.30 11.19
C PRO A 59 3.20 19.85 10.88
N ARG A 60 2.19 20.67 11.24
CA ARG A 60 0.78 20.33 11.01
C ARG A 60 0.43 20.31 9.53
N GLN A 61 0.85 21.34 8.79
CA GLN A 61 0.57 21.49 7.36
C GLN A 61 1.33 20.41 6.57
N TYR A 62 2.57 20.13 6.96
CA TYR A 62 3.37 19.06 6.36
C TYR A 62 2.74 17.67 6.61
N LEU A 63 2.33 17.39 7.86
CA LEU A 63 1.67 16.13 8.20
C LEU A 63 0.33 15.98 7.47
N TYR A 64 -0.47 17.05 7.40
CA TYR A 64 -1.73 17.03 6.66
C TYR A 64 -1.51 16.72 5.18
N TRP A 65 -0.56 17.42 4.55
CA TRP A 65 -0.18 17.18 3.17
C TRP A 65 0.33 15.75 2.96
N LYS A 66 1.15 15.23 3.87
CA LYS A 66 1.67 13.86 3.78
C LYS A 66 0.59 12.82 4.00
N MET A 67 -0.39 13.07 4.86
CA MET A 67 -1.57 12.21 5.04
C MET A 67 -2.53 12.26 3.85
N GLN A 68 -2.52 13.35 3.08
CA GLN A 68 -3.35 13.52 1.89
C GLN A 68 -2.67 13.02 0.61
N SER A 69 -1.34 13.19 0.51
CA SER A 69 -0.51 12.82 -0.64
C SER A 69 0.04 11.41 -0.54
N SER A 70 0.24 10.92 0.68
CA SER A 70 0.02 9.51 0.89
C SER A 70 -1.48 9.35 0.69
N ASP A 71 -1.89 8.98 -0.53
CA ASP A 71 -2.85 7.90 -0.64
C ASP A 71 -2.33 6.89 0.37
N ALA A 72 -2.91 6.89 1.57
CA ALA A 72 -2.60 5.90 2.57
C ALA A 72 -2.90 4.63 1.80
N SER A 73 -1.84 3.96 1.31
CA SER A 73 -1.93 2.72 0.57
C SER A 73 -2.56 1.81 1.59
N ALA A 74 -3.89 1.81 1.57
CA ALA A 74 -4.66 1.30 2.66
C ALA A 74 -4.29 -0.16 2.66
N ILE A 75 -3.72 -0.58 3.79
CA ILE A 75 -3.06 -1.87 3.89
C ILE A 75 -4.14 -2.91 3.58
N GLY A 76 -4.02 -3.56 2.43
CA GLY A 76 -5.05 -4.45 1.91
C GLY A 76 -5.28 -4.31 0.41
N THR A 77 -6.39 -4.90 -0.03
CA THR A 77 -6.82 -4.93 -1.42
C THR A 77 -7.66 -3.67 -1.70
N PRO A 78 -7.23 -2.81 -2.64
CA PRO A 78 -7.99 -1.60 -2.97
C PRO A 78 -9.33 -1.96 -3.61
N LEU A 79 -10.37 -1.17 -3.30
CA LEU A 79 -11.72 -1.38 -3.83
C LEU A 79 -11.80 -1.29 -5.36
N GLU A 80 -10.91 -0.51 -5.97
CA GLU A 80 -10.80 -0.40 -7.43
C GLU A 80 -10.44 -1.74 -8.09
N LYS A 81 -9.56 -2.52 -7.47
CA LYS A 81 -9.22 -3.86 -7.97
C LYS A 81 -10.42 -4.80 -7.85
N TRP A 82 -11.16 -4.75 -6.75
CA TRP A 82 -12.34 -5.60 -6.58
C TRP A 82 -13.44 -5.31 -7.61
N ASN A 83 -13.70 -4.03 -7.94
CA ASN A 83 -14.64 -3.66 -9.01
C ASN A 83 -14.17 -4.16 -10.39
N THR A 84 -12.87 -4.06 -10.67
CA THR A 84 -12.29 -4.53 -11.93
C THR A 84 -12.40 -6.05 -12.07
N ASP A 85 -12.12 -6.80 -11.00
CA ASP A 85 -12.17 -8.26 -10.99
C ASP A 85 -13.61 -8.79 -11.07
N PHE A 86 -14.55 -8.13 -10.37
CA PHE A 86 -15.95 -8.58 -10.25
C PHE A 86 -16.95 -7.41 -10.33
N PRO A 87 -17.19 -6.85 -11.53
CA PRO A 87 -18.12 -5.74 -11.71
C PRO A 87 -19.59 -6.11 -11.41
N GLU A 88 -19.93 -7.39 -11.43
CA GLU A 88 -21.26 -7.89 -11.02
C GLU A 88 -21.47 -7.89 -9.50
N GLU A 89 -20.39 -7.99 -8.72
CA GLU A 89 -20.46 -8.05 -7.26
C GLU A 89 -20.53 -6.65 -6.63
N LEU A 90 -19.84 -5.67 -7.24
CA LEU A 90 -19.73 -4.28 -6.77
C LEU A 90 -20.00 -3.29 -7.91
N ASN A 91 -21.19 -2.67 -7.88
CA ASN A 91 -21.57 -1.68 -8.89
C ASN A 91 -20.80 -0.36 -8.69
N SER A 92 -20.57 0.40 -9.78
CA SER A 92 -20.00 1.75 -9.75
C SER A 92 -20.71 2.71 -8.79
N HIS A 93 -22.04 2.61 -8.65
CA HIS A 93 -22.77 3.44 -7.68
C HIS A 93 -22.41 3.08 -6.22
N GLN A 94 -22.32 1.79 -5.90
CA GLN A 94 -21.93 1.32 -4.58
C GLN A 94 -20.46 1.66 -4.28
N MET A 95 -19.59 1.61 -5.30
CA MET A 95 -18.22 2.10 -5.20
C MET A 95 -18.18 3.58 -4.80
N ALA A 96 -18.96 4.43 -5.48
CA ALA A 96 -19.00 5.86 -5.19
C ALA A 96 -19.49 6.13 -3.76
N GLU A 97 -20.52 5.42 -3.30
CA GLU A 97 -21.00 5.50 -1.90
C GLU A 97 -19.90 5.12 -0.90
N LEU A 98 -19.17 4.03 -1.17
CA LEU A 98 -18.06 3.58 -0.33
C LEU A 98 -16.90 4.60 -0.30
N GLN A 99 -16.58 5.22 -1.43
CA GLN A 99 -15.56 6.26 -1.53
C GLN A 99 -15.97 7.53 -0.78
N ILE A 100 -17.25 7.93 -0.83
CA ILE A 100 -17.80 9.05 -0.04
C ILE A 100 -17.62 8.77 1.45
N LEU A 101 -17.91 7.54 1.87
CA LEU A 101 -17.77 7.06 3.25
C LEU A 101 -16.32 6.73 3.65
N LYS A 102 -15.34 7.00 2.78
CA LYS A 102 -13.91 6.81 3.02
C LYS A 102 -13.49 5.36 3.28
N PHE A 103 -14.25 4.40 2.78
CA PHE A 103 -13.74 3.03 2.64
C PHE A 103 -12.76 2.97 1.47
N GLN A 104 -11.56 2.46 1.72
CA GLN A 104 -10.47 2.38 0.73
C GLN A 104 -10.14 0.93 0.34
N THR A 105 -10.38 -0.04 1.24
CA THR A 105 -10.03 -1.45 1.00
C THR A 105 -11.18 -2.41 1.24
N VAL A 106 -11.08 -3.60 0.62
CA VAL A 106 -12.06 -4.69 0.77
C VAL A 106 -12.06 -5.23 2.21
N GLU A 107 -10.89 -5.25 2.86
CA GLU A 107 -10.71 -5.70 4.25
C GLU A 107 -11.46 -4.80 5.23
N GLN A 108 -11.47 -3.48 4.98
CA GLN A 108 -12.27 -2.54 5.78
C GLN A 108 -13.77 -2.84 5.66
N ILE A 109 -14.27 -3.20 4.46
CA ILE A 109 -15.67 -3.58 4.28
C ILE A 109 -15.98 -4.92 4.97
N ALA A 110 -15.08 -5.90 4.87
CA ALA A 110 -15.26 -7.22 5.47
C ALA A 110 -15.31 -7.18 7.01
N THR A 111 -14.58 -6.23 7.62
CA THR A 111 -14.48 -6.01 9.07
C THR A 111 -15.42 -4.91 9.57
N ALA A 112 -16.07 -4.15 8.69
CA ALA A 112 -16.94 -3.05 9.07
C ALA A 112 -18.11 -3.53 9.95
N THR A 113 -18.39 -2.73 10.98
CA THR A 113 -19.50 -2.97 11.90
C THR A 113 -20.83 -2.77 11.19
N ASP A 114 -21.88 -3.43 11.69
CA ASP A 114 -23.20 -3.37 11.06
C ASP A 114 -23.73 -1.93 10.94
N SER A 115 -23.46 -1.08 11.92
CA SER A 115 -23.82 0.34 11.93
C SER A 115 -23.06 1.17 10.88
N GLN A 116 -21.82 0.79 10.54
CA GLN A 116 -21.06 1.44 9.47
C GLN A 116 -21.55 1.01 8.09
N ILE A 117 -21.89 -0.27 7.93
CA ILE A 117 -22.39 -0.83 6.67
C ILE A 117 -23.79 -0.34 6.36
N GLN A 118 -24.66 -0.21 7.36
CA GLN A 118 -26.01 0.31 7.16
C GLN A 118 -26.01 1.75 6.60
N ARG A 119 -24.94 2.53 6.84
CA ARG A 119 -24.78 3.89 6.29
C ARG A 119 -24.44 3.90 4.80
N VAL A 120 -23.93 2.79 4.26
CA VAL A 120 -23.62 2.66 2.83
C VAL A 120 -24.90 2.64 2.01
N GLY A 121 -25.96 1.96 2.49
CA GLY A 121 -27.28 1.99 1.85
C GLY A 121 -27.99 0.64 1.86
N MET A 122 -29.08 0.54 1.10
CA MET A 122 -29.83 -0.70 0.95
C MET A 122 -29.01 -1.76 0.20
N GLY A 123 -28.90 -2.96 0.77
CA GLY A 123 -28.11 -4.07 0.20
C GLY A 123 -26.64 -4.11 0.65
N ALA A 124 -26.21 -3.19 1.52
CA ALA A 124 -24.85 -3.12 2.02
C ALA A 124 -24.45 -4.33 2.90
N SER A 125 -25.42 -4.96 3.57
CA SER A 125 -25.18 -6.21 4.31
C SER A 125 -24.66 -7.33 3.40
N GLY A 126 -25.19 -7.42 2.17
CA GLY A 126 -24.71 -8.36 1.16
C GLY A 126 -23.30 -8.01 0.65
N LEU A 127 -22.95 -6.73 0.57
CA LEU A 127 -21.59 -6.30 0.20
C LEU A 127 -20.53 -6.80 1.18
N ARG A 128 -20.84 -6.85 2.48
CA ARG A 128 -19.92 -7.42 3.49
C ARG A 128 -19.60 -8.89 3.21
N GLU A 129 -20.61 -9.67 2.92
CA GLU A 129 -20.46 -11.11 2.66
C GLU A 129 -19.69 -11.34 1.37
N LYS A 130 -20.00 -10.58 0.31
CA LYS A 130 -19.24 -10.62 -0.95
C LYS A 130 -17.78 -10.21 -0.74
N ALA A 131 -17.50 -9.18 0.06
CA ALA A 131 -16.14 -8.76 0.39
C ALA A 131 -15.36 -9.89 1.09
N ARG A 132 -15.99 -10.58 2.05
CA ARG A 132 -15.37 -11.74 2.71
C ARG A 132 -15.12 -12.89 1.74
N LEU A 133 -16.08 -13.20 0.88
CA LEU A 133 -15.93 -14.25 -0.14
C LEU A 133 -14.80 -13.92 -1.12
N TYR A 134 -14.71 -12.67 -1.59
CA TYR A 134 -13.62 -12.22 -2.44
C TYR A 134 -12.26 -12.40 -1.77
N LEU A 135 -12.10 -12.00 -0.51
CA LEU A 135 -10.85 -12.21 0.23
C LEU A 135 -10.52 -13.70 0.40
N THR A 136 -11.51 -14.56 0.66
CA THR A 136 -11.27 -16.02 0.73
C THR A 136 -10.86 -16.62 -0.61
N LYS A 137 -11.48 -16.19 -1.72
CA LYS A 137 -11.11 -16.62 -3.08
C LYS A 137 -9.68 -16.19 -3.41
N LYS A 138 -9.34 -14.93 -3.11
CA LYS A 138 -8.01 -14.36 -3.34
C LYS A 138 -6.92 -15.08 -2.55
N ASN A 139 -7.15 -15.32 -1.25
CA ASN A 139 -6.22 -16.08 -0.42
C ASN A 139 -6.03 -17.50 -0.95
N LYS A 140 -7.11 -18.17 -1.37
CA LYS A 140 -7.02 -19.51 -1.96
C LYS A 140 -6.22 -19.51 -3.27
N SER A 141 -6.47 -18.57 -4.18
CA SER A 141 -5.70 -18.46 -5.42
C SER A 141 -4.23 -18.19 -5.18
N GLN A 142 -3.88 -17.34 -4.20
CA GLN A 142 -2.49 -17.09 -3.82
C GLN A 142 -1.83 -18.33 -3.22
N SER A 143 -2.56 -19.05 -2.36
CA SER A 143 -2.10 -20.32 -1.78
C SER A 143 -1.82 -21.35 -2.87
N ASP A 144 -2.71 -21.48 -3.85
CA ASP A 144 -2.57 -22.44 -4.94
C ASP A 144 -1.36 -22.10 -5.83
N THR A 145 -1.11 -20.81 -6.12
CA THR A 145 0.09 -20.38 -6.87
C THR A 145 1.38 -20.64 -6.09
N GLU A 146 1.41 -20.33 -4.79
CA GLU A 146 2.58 -20.57 -3.94
C GLU A 146 2.87 -22.07 -3.78
N LEU A 147 1.82 -22.89 -3.71
CA LEU A 147 1.95 -24.35 -3.66
C LEU A 147 2.53 -24.92 -4.96
N GLU A 148 2.13 -24.40 -6.12
CA GLU A 148 2.70 -24.82 -7.41
C GLU A 148 4.16 -24.38 -7.56
N GLU A 149 4.49 -23.15 -7.16
CA GLU A 149 5.88 -22.66 -7.17
C GLU A 149 6.78 -23.47 -6.21
N THR A 150 6.32 -23.74 -5.00
CA THR A 150 7.07 -24.55 -4.03
C THR A 150 7.21 -26.00 -4.49
N ARG A 151 6.20 -26.58 -5.14
CA ARG A 151 6.29 -27.91 -5.77
C ARG A 151 7.32 -27.94 -6.90
N ALA A 152 7.36 -26.90 -7.74
CA ALA A 152 8.34 -26.77 -8.80
C ALA A 152 9.77 -26.68 -8.23
N GLN A 153 9.99 -25.85 -7.21
CA GLN A 153 11.27 -25.74 -6.51
C GLN A 153 11.69 -27.04 -5.82
N LEU A 154 10.77 -27.77 -5.18
CA LEU A 154 11.07 -29.07 -4.57
C LEU A 154 11.46 -30.12 -5.60
N LYS A 155 10.85 -30.08 -6.80
CA LYS A 155 11.21 -30.97 -7.90
C LYS A 155 12.61 -30.66 -8.41
N GLU A 156 12.91 -29.38 -8.64
CA GLU A 156 14.23 -28.94 -9.09
C GLU A 156 15.33 -29.27 -8.07
N LEU A 157 15.10 -29.02 -6.78
CA LEU A 157 16.05 -29.40 -5.72
C LEU A 157 16.28 -30.92 -5.66
N ARG A 158 15.21 -31.72 -5.81
CA ARG A 158 15.34 -33.19 -5.84
C ARG A 158 16.16 -33.66 -7.03
N GLU A 159 15.97 -33.06 -8.19
CA GLU A 159 16.77 -33.36 -9.39
C GLU A 159 18.25 -32.98 -9.19
N GLN A 160 18.53 -31.82 -8.59
CA GLN A 160 19.89 -31.41 -8.24
C GLN A 160 20.56 -32.35 -7.23
N MET A 161 19.84 -32.80 -6.18
CA MET A 161 20.35 -33.78 -5.21
C MET A 161 20.61 -35.15 -5.85
N ALA A 162 19.76 -35.59 -6.78
CA ALA A 162 19.95 -36.84 -7.51
C ALA A 162 21.21 -36.79 -8.38
N MET A 163 21.44 -35.68 -9.10
CA MET A 163 22.68 -35.50 -9.88
C MET A 163 23.94 -35.48 -9.00
N LEU A 164 23.89 -34.84 -7.82
CA LEU A 164 24.99 -34.80 -6.87
C LEU A 164 25.27 -36.17 -6.23
N MET A 165 24.25 -36.98 -5.97
CA MET A 165 24.41 -38.35 -5.47
C MET A 165 24.91 -39.31 -6.56
N GLU A 166 24.46 -39.16 -7.81
CA GLU A 166 24.95 -39.95 -8.93
C GLU A 166 26.44 -39.67 -9.19
N ALA A 167 26.87 -38.41 -9.06
CA ALA A 167 28.28 -38.01 -9.13
C ALA A 167 29.13 -38.53 -7.94
N ARG A 168 28.51 -39.05 -6.88
CA ARG A 168 29.16 -39.52 -5.65
C ARG A 168 29.28 -41.05 -5.51
N LYS A 169 28.95 -41.84 -6.53
CA LYS A 169 29.12 -43.31 -6.47
C LYS A 169 30.60 -43.71 -6.32
N PRO A 170 30.91 -44.77 -5.54
CA PRO A 170 32.15 -44.90 -4.79
C PRO A 170 33.30 -45.44 -5.66
N GLY A 171 34.44 -44.76 -5.61
CA GLY A 171 35.66 -45.23 -6.24
C GLY A 171 36.18 -46.54 -5.65
N ARG A 172 36.02 -47.61 -6.45
CA ARG A 172 36.74 -48.91 -6.49
C ARG A 172 36.64 -49.84 -5.26
N PRO A 173 36.10 -51.08 -5.41
CA PRO A 173 36.12 -52.07 -4.33
C PRO A 173 37.57 -52.49 -4.03
N ARG A 174 37.87 -52.66 -2.74
CA ARG A 174 39.18 -53.07 -2.23
C ARG A 174 39.44 -54.51 -2.68
N LYS A 175 40.53 -54.71 -3.43
CA LYS A 175 41.01 -55.99 -3.94
C LYS A 175 41.09 -57.02 -2.80
N GLU A 176 40.36 -58.13 -2.94
CA GLU A 176 40.47 -59.29 -2.07
C GLU A 176 41.93 -59.74 -2.04
N ALA A 177 42.51 -59.75 -0.84
CA ALA A 177 43.82 -60.35 -0.61
C ALA A 177 43.61 -61.86 -0.50
N GLU A 178 43.91 -62.54 -1.61
CA GLU A 178 44.21 -63.96 -1.68
C GLU A 178 45.55 -64.24 -0.95
N ALA A 179 45.69 -65.45 -0.39
CA ALA A 179 46.83 -66.00 0.37
C ALA A 179 46.96 -65.50 1.83
N ALA A 180 47.21 -66.34 2.85
CA ALA A 180 47.80 -67.67 2.93
C ALA A 180 47.33 -68.39 4.20
#